data_AF-A0A6B1I812-F1
#
_entry.id   AF-A0A6B1I812-F1
#
_cell.length_a   1.000
_cell.length_b   1.000
_cell.length_c   1.000
_cell.angle_alpha   90.00
_cell.angle_beta   90.00
_cell.angle_gamma   90.00
#
_symmetry.space_group_name_H-M   'P 1'
#
loop_
_entity.id
_entity.type
_entity.pdbx_description
1 polymer ?
#
loop_
_entity_poly.entity_id
_entity_poly.type
_entity_poly.pdbx_seq_one_letter_code
_entity_poly.pdbx_strand_id
1 'polypeptide(L)'
;MATGPALPSTPDPLPLGGLSDPILVDPGPRLLRAVLEAYREAAPALVEPSVAELAGEARGDGGEGDRDPSGLPPLNVFAGEPAVDAVTAGFRPASRLAALFDADAVDLRVLDTPQPNPVLAGAETGFALIGSERDGAGGETSEEATGAESRWHRIGDDASLRERYASAFAAAEPYRLRTPSRRRVYEGFAARCDESVAAAVLRALDAEVDADSRGAAGPDSEETRVRAYAVGAREGVSDHALRRACEDAGLGSPSTFTRIKRLLREAELIETASEPQPVGRPRERLAARGALAAAETPEEAVAAVRGVTE
;
A
#
# COMPACT_ATOMS: atom_id res chain seq x y z
N MET A 1 16.47 -24.23 -3.89
CA MET A 1 16.24 -22.78 -3.77
C MET A 1 14.93 -22.64 -3.03
N ALA A 2 14.89 -21.87 -1.94
CA ALA A 2 13.67 -21.72 -1.17
C ALA A 2 12.60 -21.07 -2.08
N THR A 3 11.54 -21.80 -2.37
CA THR A 3 10.37 -21.31 -3.10
C THR A 3 9.46 -20.62 -2.09
N GLY A 4 9.51 -19.30 -1.99
CA GLY A 4 8.68 -18.51 -1.08
C GLY A 4 9.45 -17.41 -0.35
N PRO A 5 8.75 -16.51 0.38
CA PRO A 5 9.37 -15.39 1.07
C PRO A 5 10.33 -15.88 2.15
N ALA A 6 11.50 -15.25 2.22
CA ALA A 6 12.54 -15.56 3.19
C ALA A 6 13.05 -14.27 3.84
N LEU A 7 13.32 -14.35 5.14
CA LEU A 7 14.03 -13.30 5.85
C LEU A 7 15.50 -13.33 5.40
N PRO A 8 16.09 -12.21 4.95
CA PRO A 8 17.48 -12.15 4.52
C PRO A 8 18.42 -12.22 5.74
N SER A 9 18.53 -13.42 6.31
CA SER A 9 19.37 -13.71 7.47
C SER A 9 20.74 -14.25 7.07
N THR A 10 21.64 -14.29 8.04
CA THR A 10 22.92 -15.00 7.97
C THR A 10 22.91 -16.23 8.88
N PRO A 11 23.69 -17.30 8.58
CA PRO A 11 24.56 -17.46 7.40
C PRO A 11 23.79 -17.58 6.07
N ASP A 12 22.58 -18.12 6.10
CA ASP A 12 21.69 -18.27 4.95
C ASP A 12 20.32 -17.59 5.20
N PRO A 13 19.59 -17.18 4.14
CA PRO A 13 18.20 -16.72 4.26
C PRO A 13 17.32 -17.75 4.96
N LEU A 14 16.38 -17.27 5.79
CA LEU A 14 15.46 -18.11 6.54
C LEU A 14 14.08 -18.12 5.85
N PRO A 15 13.65 -19.25 5.24
CA PRO A 15 12.35 -19.34 4.60
C PRO A 15 11.24 -19.22 5.65
N LEU A 16 10.32 -18.27 5.46
CA LEU A 16 9.21 -18.06 6.39
C LEU A 16 8.20 -19.22 6.37
N GLY A 17 8.02 -19.86 5.21
CA GLY A 17 7.19 -21.06 5.09
C GLY A 17 7.74 -22.30 5.79
N GLY A 18 8.98 -22.25 6.29
CA GLY A 18 9.54 -23.29 7.16
C GLY A 18 9.15 -23.11 8.64
N LEU A 19 8.55 -21.98 9.00
CA LEU A 19 8.09 -21.68 10.35
C LEU A 19 6.58 -21.88 10.43
N SER A 20 6.13 -22.65 11.42
CA SER A 20 4.70 -22.80 11.69
C SER A 20 4.20 -21.57 12.46
N ASP A 21 3.29 -20.81 11.83
CA ASP A 21 2.59 -19.65 12.41
C ASP A 21 3.53 -18.66 13.13
N PRO A 22 4.53 -18.10 12.41
CA PRO A 22 5.55 -17.25 13.02
C PRO A 22 4.99 -15.89 13.45
N ILE A 23 5.50 -15.37 14.56
CA ILE A 23 5.37 -13.95 14.94
C ILE A 23 6.73 -13.25 14.75
N LEU A 24 6.75 -12.23 13.91
CA LEU A 24 7.82 -11.24 13.84
C LEU A 24 7.52 -10.09 14.80
N VAL A 25 8.28 -9.99 15.89
CA VAL A 25 8.09 -9.04 16.98
C VAL A 25 9.09 -7.91 16.89
N ASP A 26 8.57 -6.70 17.07
CA ASP A 26 9.27 -5.42 17.05
C ASP A 26 10.26 -5.24 15.88
N PRO A 27 9.85 -5.51 14.63
CA PRO A 27 10.72 -5.23 13.50
C PRO A 27 10.88 -3.72 13.35
N GLY A 28 12.12 -3.25 13.34
CA GLY A 28 12.43 -1.90 12.87
C GLY A 28 12.03 -1.70 11.40
N PRO A 29 11.97 -0.44 10.90
CA PRO A 29 11.52 -0.14 9.53
C PRO A 29 12.28 -0.93 8.45
N ARG A 30 13.58 -1.14 8.62
CA ARG A 30 14.42 -1.86 7.65
C ARG A 30 14.05 -3.33 7.56
N LEU A 31 13.88 -3.98 8.71
CA LEU A 31 13.51 -5.39 8.79
C LEU A 31 12.11 -5.62 8.24
N LEU A 32 11.15 -4.78 8.65
CA LEU A 32 9.79 -4.87 8.16
C LEU A 32 9.74 -4.69 6.64
N ARG A 33 10.46 -3.69 6.09
CA ARG A 33 10.55 -3.49 4.63
C ARG A 33 11.15 -4.69 3.90
N ALA A 34 12.24 -5.26 4.42
CA ALA A 34 12.89 -6.42 3.80
C ALA A 34 11.97 -7.65 3.77
N VAL A 35 11.19 -7.87 4.84
CA VAL A 35 10.23 -8.97 4.89
C VAL A 35 9.09 -8.74 3.89
N LEU A 36 8.48 -7.54 3.86
CA LEU A 36 7.42 -7.22 2.90
C LEU A 36 7.91 -7.31 1.44
N GLU A 37 9.16 -6.94 1.19
CA GLU A 37 9.79 -7.09 -0.11
C GLU A 37 9.94 -8.57 -0.52
N ALA A 38 10.30 -9.45 0.41
CA ALA A 38 10.35 -10.89 0.13
C ALA A 38 8.97 -11.48 -0.24
N TYR A 39 7.89 -10.97 0.36
CA TYR A 39 6.52 -11.33 -0.06
C TYR A 39 6.20 -10.81 -1.46
N ARG A 40 6.58 -9.56 -1.77
CA ARG A 40 6.41 -8.97 -3.11
C ARG A 40 7.16 -9.77 -4.17
N GLU A 41 8.39 -10.19 -3.90
CA GLU A 41 9.19 -11.01 -4.83
C GLU A 41 8.60 -12.41 -5.01
N ALA A 42 7.99 -12.98 -3.98
CA ALA A 42 7.38 -14.31 -4.03
C ALA A 42 6.03 -14.33 -4.77
N ALA A 43 5.27 -13.23 -4.75
CA ALA A 43 3.96 -13.12 -5.39
C ALA A 43 3.73 -11.70 -5.97
N PRO A 44 4.44 -11.30 -7.03
CA PRO A 44 4.41 -9.94 -7.55
C PRO A 44 3.03 -9.53 -8.06
N ALA A 45 2.31 -10.42 -8.77
CA ALA A 45 0.97 -10.13 -9.28
C ALA A 45 -0.08 -9.99 -8.17
N LEU A 46 0.15 -10.58 -6.98
CA LEU A 46 -0.72 -10.40 -5.83
C LEU A 46 -0.42 -9.09 -5.10
N VAL A 47 0.86 -8.82 -4.84
CA VAL A 47 1.29 -7.73 -3.95
C VAL A 47 1.37 -6.37 -4.66
N GLU A 48 1.83 -6.35 -5.90
CA GLU A 48 1.96 -5.13 -6.70
C GLU A 48 1.58 -5.37 -8.16
N PRO A 49 0.30 -5.70 -8.45
CA PRO A 49 -0.13 -5.92 -9.81
C PRO A 49 0.02 -4.66 -10.67
N SER A 50 0.49 -4.86 -11.89
CA SER A 50 0.46 -3.87 -12.95
C SER A 50 -0.98 -3.61 -13.43
N VAL A 51 -1.19 -2.46 -14.06
CA VAL A 51 -2.49 -2.13 -14.68
C VAL A 51 -2.87 -3.16 -15.75
N ALA A 52 -1.89 -3.72 -16.47
CA ALA A 52 -2.14 -4.72 -17.49
C ALA A 52 -2.64 -6.04 -16.89
N GLU A 53 -2.07 -6.47 -15.76
CA GLU A 53 -2.51 -7.67 -15.05
C GLU A 53 -3.94 -7.50 -14.51
N LEU A 54 -4.25 -6.36 -13.88
CA LEU A 54 -5.59 -6.06 -13.38
C LEU A 54 -6.63 -6.00 -14.50
N ALA A 55 -6.28 -5.41 -15.65
CA ALA A 55 -7.16 -5.39 -16.81
C ALA A 55 -7.36 -6.78 -17.43
N GLY A 56 -6.30 -7.60 -17.49
CA GLY A 56 -6.39 -8.99 -17.93
C GLY A 56 -7.26 -9.84 -17.01
N GLU A 57 -7.15 -9.65 -15.70
CA GLU A 57 -8.00 -10.29 -14.68
C GLU A 57 -9.48 -9.96 -14.87
N ALA A 58 -9.82 -8.69 -15.05
CA ALA A 58 -11.19 -8.25 -15.26
C ALA A 58 -11.84 -8.88 -16.52
N ARG A 59 -11.02 -9.26 -17.50
CA ARG A 59 -11.45 -9.91 -18.75
C ARG A 59 -11.45 -11.45 -18.68
N GLY A 60 -10.90 -12.03 -17.62
CA GLY A 60 -10.77 -13.47 -17.45
C GLY A 60 -9.53 -14.08 -18.13
N ASP A 61 -8.59 -13.27 -18.59
CA ASP A 61 -7.38 -13.71 -19.34
C ASP A 61 -6.23 -14.18 -18.43
N GLY A 62 -6.45 -14.19 -17.12
CA GLY A 62 -5.39 -14.33 -16.15
C GLY A 62 -5.07 -15.77 -15.72
N GLY A 63 -3.79 -16.13 -15.61
CA GLY A 63 -3.37 -17.39 -14.98
C GLY A 63 -3.57 -17.41 -13.45
N GLU A 64 -4.22 -18.44 -12.92
CA GLU A 64 -4.53 -18.59 -11.48
C GLU A 64 -3.29 -18.70 -10.58
N GLY A 65 -2.15 -19.17 -11.11
CA GLY A 65 -1.01 -19.62 -10.29
C GLY A 65 -0.21 -18.54 -9.54
N ASP A 66 -0.09 -17.31 -10.08
CA ASP A 66 0.67 -16.22 -9.42
C ASP A 66 -0.22 -15.34 -8.51
N ARG A 67 -1.50 -15.71 -8.39
CA ARG A 67 -2.53 -14.95 -7.66
C ARG A 67 -3.11 -15.69 -6.48
N ASP A 68 -2.76 -16.97 -6.34
CA ASP A 68 -3.28 -17.80 -5.28
C ASP A 68 -2.61 -17.40 -3.96
N PRO A 69 -3.35 -16.75 -3.03
CA PRO A 69 -2.79 -16.36 -1.75
C PRO A 69 -2.37 -17.58 -0.92
N SER A 70 -2.91 -18.77 -1.19
CA SER A 70 -2.59 -19.99 -0.46
C SER A 70 -1.14 -20.46 -0.65
N GLY A 71 -0.43 -19.92 -1.65
CA GLY A 71 1.00 -20.14 -1.84
C GLY A 71 1.90 -19.31 -0.92
N LEU A 72 1.37 -18.27 -0.27
CA LEU A 72 2.13 -17.44 0.65
C LEU A 72 2.02 -17.98 2.09
N PRO A 73 3.14 -18.13 2.81
CA PRO A 73 3.07 -18.51 4.22
C PRO A 73 2.47 -17.36 5.04
N PRO A 74 1.64 -17.64 6.06
CA PRO A 74 1.12 -16.60 6.92
C PRO A 74 2.23 -16.02 7.81
N LEU A 75 2.16 -14.73 8.10
CA LEU A 75 3.05 -14.04 9.04
C LEU A 75 2.27 -13.12 9.97
N ASN A 76 2.43 -13.36 11.27
CA ASN A 76 1.98 -12.43 12.29
C ASN A 76 3.07 -11.38 12.52
N VAL A 77 2.73 -10.09 12.51
CA VAL A 77 3.67 -8.99 12.71
C VAL A 77 3.23 -8.18 13.92
N PHE A 78 4.06 -8.14 14.96
CA PHE A 78 3.80 -7.36 16.18
C PHE A 78 4.75 -6.17 16.23
N ALA A 79 4.35 -5.04 15.65
CA ALA A 79 5.26 -3.92 15.36
C ALA A 79 4.81 -2.61 16.02
N GLY A 80 5.77 -1.77 16.41
CA GLY A 80 5.47 -0.41 16.86
C GLY A 80 4.99 0.48 15.70
N GLU A 81 4.02 1.35 15.97
CA GLU A 81 3.44 2.26 14.95
C GLU A 81 4.50 3.05 14.15
N PRO A 82 5.59 3.60 14.75
CA PRO A 82 6.60 4.34 14.00
C PRO A 82 7.28 3.51 12.90
N ALA A 83 7.46 2.20 13.12
CA ALA A 83 8.04 1.32 12.12
C ALA A 83 7.05 1.08 10.96
N VAL A 84 5.78 0.91 11.28
CA VAL A 84 4.71 0.72 10.30
C VAL A 84 4.52 1.99 9.45
N ASP A 85 4.48 3.16 10.08
CA ASP A 85 4.35 4.45 9.39
C ASP A 85 5.52 4.71 8.44
N ALA A 86 6.75 4.37 8.87
CA ALA A 86 7.93 4.52 8.03
C ALA A 86 7.92 3.59 6.80
N VAL A 87 7.43 2.34 6.93
CA VAL A 87 7.34 1.44 5.77
C VAL A 87 6.15 1.74 4.87
N THR A 88 5.06 2.28 5.42
CA THR A 88 3.84 2.63 4.67
C THR A 88 3.79 4.10 4.24
N ALA A 89 4.91 4.81 4.32
CA ALA A 89 5.04 6.17 3.82
C ALA A 89 4.87 6.21 2.29
N GLY A 90 3.67 6.54 1.82
CA GLY A 90 3.32 6.64 0.40
C GLY A 90 2.38 5.53 -0.09
N PHE A 91 1.68 5.79 -1.20
CA PHE A 91 0.65 4.91 -1.73
C PHE A 91 1.20 3.54 -2.14
N ARG A 92 2.34 3.48 -2.84
CA ARG A 92 2.88 2.20 -3.33
C ARG A 92 3.20 1.24 -2.19
N PRO A 93 4.07 1.55 -1.22
CA PRO A 93 4.41 0.58 -0.19
C PRO A 93 3.23 0.29 0.75
N ALA A 94 2.35 1.26 1.01
CA ALA A 94 1.12 1.01 1.78
C ALA A 94 0.16 0.07 1.02
N SER A 95 -0.07 0.27 -0.27
CA SER A 95 -0.96 -0.59 -1.07
C SER A 95 -0.45 -2.02 -1.21
N ARG A 96 0.88 -2.24 -1.15
CA ARG A 96 1.49 -3.58 -1.06
C ARG A 96 1.13 -4.29 0.25
N LEU A 97 1.25 -3.58 1.38
CA LEU A 97 0.83 -4.13 2.68
C LEU A 97 -0.69 -4.40 2.71
N ALA A 98 -1.48 -3.51 2.12
CA ALA A 98 -2.93 -3.70 1.99
C ALA A 98 -3.27 -4.96 1.18
N ALA A 99 -2.53 -5.26 0.11
CA ALA A 99 -2.73 -6.47 -0.68
C ALA A 99 -2.44 -7.75 0.14
N LEU A 100 -1.44 -7.71 1.03
CA LEU A 100 -1.15 -8.82 1.94
C LEU A 100 -2.21 -8.99 3.04
N PHE A 101 -2.84 -7.90 3.48
CA PHE A 101 -4.00 -7.97 4.38
C PHE A 101 -5.24 -8.52 3.66
N ASP A 102 -5.53 -8.05 2.45
CA ASP A 102 -6.65 -8.55 1.65
C ASP A 102 -6.52 -10.06 1.33
N ALA A 103 -5.28 -10.56 1.31
CA ALA A 103 -4.94 -11.97 1.09
C ALA A 103 -4.82 -12.81 2.37
N ASP A 104 -5.04 -12.23 3.56
CA ASP A 104 -4.81 -12.87 4.87
C ASP A 104 -3.38 -13.45 5.05
N ALA A 105 -2.40 -12.94 4.29
CA ALA A 105 -1.00 -13.40 4.34
C ALA A 105 -0.23 -12.75 5.51
N VAL A 106 -0.65 -11.57 5.95
CA VAL A 106 -0.04 -10.84 7.07
C VAL A 106 -1.11 -10.35 8.04
N ASP A 107 -1.02 -10.73 9.32
CA ASP A 107 -1.78 -10.11 10.43
C ASP A 107 -0.86 -9.16 11.18
N LEU A 108 -1.07 -7.84 11.04
CA LEU A 108 -0.27 -6.83 11.72
C LEU A 108 -1.02 -6.28 12.93
N ARG A 109 -0.34 -6.28 14.09
CA ARG A 109 -0.85 -5.72 15.34
C ARG A 109 0.13 -4.76 15.98
N VAL A 110 -0.40 -3.81 16.72
CA VAL A 110 0.37 -2.72 17.32
C VAL A 110 1.05 -3.17 18.60
N LEU A 111 2.38 -3.05 18.64
CA LEU A 111 3.19 -3.29 19.82
C LEU A 111 3.37 -1.99 20.63
N ASP A 112 2.83 -1.96 21.84
CA ASP A 112 2.93 -0.78 22.72
C ASP A 112 4.30 -0.65 23.41
N THR A 113 4.96 -1.78 23.67
CA THR A 113 6.22 -1.81 24.42
C THR A 113 7.37 -2.30 23.55
N PRO A 114 8.34 -1.42 23.22
CA PRO A 114 9.52 -1.81 22.46
C PRO A 114 10.28 -2.97 23.11
N GLN A 115 10.80 -3.86 22.29
CA GLN A 115 11.64 -4.98 22.67
C GLN A 115 13.12 -4.60 22.55
N PRO A 116 14.00 -5.24 23.34
CA PRO A 116 15.43 -4.95 23.26
C PRO A 116 16.05 -5.34 21.92
N ASN A 117 15.49 -6.36 21.25
CA ASN A 117 15.85 -6.77 19.90
C ASN A 117 14.59 -7.28 19.18
N PRO A 118 14.51 -7.18 17.85
CA PRO A 118 13.49 -7.89 17.08
C PRO A 118 13.59 -9.39 17.30
N VAL A 119 12.44 -10.07 17.30
CA VAL A 119 12.35 -11.52 17.49
C VAL A 119 11.55 -12.13 16.37
N LEU A 120 11.99 -13.28 15.85
CA LEU A 120 11.17 -14.14 15.01
C LEU A 120 10.87 -15.41 15.78
N ALA A 121 9.62 -15.57 16.20
CA ALA A 121 9.16 -16.68 17.04
C ALA A 121 8.23 -17.60 16.25
N GLY A 122 8.72 -18.77 15.85
CA GLY A 122 7.90 -19.87 15.31
C GLY A 122 7.50 -20.85 16.40
N ALA A 123 6.61 -21.80 16.08
CA ALA A 123 6.12 -22.79 17.06
C ALA A 123 7.24 -23.63 17.70
N GLU A 124 8.20 -24.10 16.90
CA GLU A 124 9.24 -25.05 17.33
C GLU A 124 10.63 -24.41 17.48
N THR A 125 10.77 -23.15 17.06
CA THR A 125 12.06 -22.48 16.95
C THR A 125 11.86 -20.96 17.04
N GLY A 126 12.82 -20.27 17.63
CA GLY A 126 12.73 -18.82 17.81
C GLY A 126 14.10 -18.16 17.87
N PHE A 127 14.21 -16.99 17.26
CA PHE A 127 15.48 -16.28 17.08
C PHE A 127 15.36 -14.84 17.55
N ALA A 128 16.35 -14.37 18.30
CA ALA A 128 16.62 -12.93 18.34
C ALA A 128 17.33 -12.52 17.06
N LEU A 129 16.95 -11.39 16.48
CA LEU A 129 17.52 -10.88 15.24
C LEU A 129 18.38 -9.65 15.52
N ILE A 130 19.62 -9.67 15.02
CA ILE A 130 20.55 -8.54 15.12
C ILE A 130 20.90 -8.07 13.73
N GLY A 131 20.55 -6.84 13.37
CA GLY A 131 20.95 -6.24 12.09
C GLY A 131 22.47 -6.03 12.01
N SER A 132 23.05 -6.24 10.83
CA SER A 132 24.45 -5.94 10.53
C SER A 132 24.80 -4.45 10.66
N GLU A 133 23.79 -3.59 10.60
CA GLU A 133 23.86 -2.16 10.91
C GLU A 133 22.97 -1.85 12.12
N ARG A 134 23.33 -0.86 12.94
CA ARG A 134 22.43 -0.41 14.01
C ARG A 134 21.15 0.12 13.38
N ASP A 135 20.04 -0.58 13.61
CA ASP A 135 18.72 0.04 13.57
C ASP A 135 18.71 1.09 14.69
N GLY A 136 19.05 2.33 14.33
CA GLY A 136 19.30 3.40 15.28
C GLY A 136 18.05 3.77 16.08
N ALA A 137 17.88 3.18 17.25
CA ALA A 137 17.12 3.80 18.33
C ALA A 137 17.98 4.95 18.92
N GLY A 138 18.01 6.08 18.21
CA GLY A 138 18.63 7.32 18.71
C GLY A 138 19.37 8.11 17.63
N GLY A 139 18.76 9.21 17.19
CA GLY A 139 19.46 10.40 16.68
C GLY A 139 20.01 10.29 15.26
N GLU A 140 19.30 10.93 14.34
CA GLU A 140 19.76 11.72 13.20
C GLU A 140 20.97 11.24 12.37
N THR A 141 20.71 11.17 11.06
CA THR A 141 21.65 11.25 9.93
C THR A 141 22.63 10.08 9.74
N SER A 142 22.24 9.15 8.88
CA SER A 142 23.08 8.76 7.76
C SER A 142 22.16 8.36 6.62
N GLU A 143 21.89 9.33 5.75
CA GLU A 143 21.54 9.09 4.35
C GLU A 143 22.58 8.12 3.77
N GLU A 144 22.10 7.17 2.97
CA GLU A 144 22.92 6.34 2.08
C GLU A 144 24.01 5.49 2.77
N ALA A 145 23.58 4.57 3.64
CA ALA A 145 24.34 3.34 3.80
C ALA A 145 24.21 2.52 2.50
N THR A 146 25.29 2.56 1.72
CA THR A 146 25.70 1.68 0.61
C THR A 146 24.77 0.49 0.33
N GLY A 147 24.49 0.19 -0.94
CA GLY A 147 23.65 -0.92 -1.42
C GLY A 147 24.12 -2.36 -1.08
N ALA A 148 24.66 -2.58 0.11
CA ALA A 148 24.76 -3.88 0.75
C ALA A 148 23.37 -4.28 1.25
N GLU A 149 22.94 -5.48 0.90
CA GLU A 149 21.71 -6.08 1.42
C GLU A 149 21.76 -6.06 2.95
N SER A 150 20.76 -5.43 3.60
CA SER A 150 20.62 -5.52 5.05
C SER A 150 20.48 -6.99 5.45
N ARG A 151 21.35 -7.46 6.33
CA ARG A 151 21.38 -8.86 6.78
C ARG A 151 21.18 -8.94 8.27
N TRP A 152 20.33 -9.88 8.68
CA TRP A 152 20.05 -10.13 10.10
C TRP A 152 20.75 -11.39 10.59
N HIS A 153 21.51 -11.28 11.66
CA HIS A 153 22.10 -12.39 12.37
C HIS A 153 21.06 -13.01 13.30
N ARG A 154 20.80 -14.31 13.13
CA ARG A 154 19.94 -15.09 14.02
C ARG A 154 20.76 -15.54 15.22
N ILE A 155 20.30 -15.20 16.42
CA ILE A 155 20.96 -15.55 17.67
C ILE A 155 20.04 -16.45 18.49
N GLY A 156 20.59 -17.59 18.91
CA GLY A 156 19.87 -18.61 19.66
C GLY A 156 18.97 -19.47 18.79
N ASP A 157 18.25 -20.38 19.45
CA ASP A 157 17.11 -21.13 18.91
C ASP A 157 16.26 -21.53 20.13
N ASP A 158 15.16 -20.81 20.35
CA ASP A 158 14.35 -20.93 21.55
C ASP A 158 12.85 -20.85 21.23
N ALA A 159 12.19 -22.02 21.25
CA ALA A 159 10.75 -22.14 21.04
C ALA A 159 9.90 -21.39 22.09
N SER A 160 10.43 -21.15 23.29
CA SER A 160 9.70 -20.44 24.35
C SER A 160 9.40 -18.97 24.00
N LEU A 161 10.11 -18.42 23.02
CA LEU A 161 9.80 -17.10 22.46
C LEU A 161 8.40 -17.03 21.86
N ARG A 162 7.84 -18.14 21.33
CA ARG A 162 6.46 -18.16 20.84
C ARG A 162 5.48 -17.92 21.97
N GLU A 163 5.61 -18.65 23.06
CA GLU A 163 4.73 -18.53 24.24
C GLU A 163 4.79 -17.13 24.86
N ARG A 164 5.99 -16.53 24.88
CA ARG A 164 6.21 -15.17 25.39
C ARG A 164 5.35 -14.11 24.69
N TYR A 165 5.18 -14.21 23.38
CA TYR A 165 4.52 -13.17 22.58
C TYR A 165 3.12 -13.55 22.09
N ALA A 166 2.76 -14.84 22.05
CA ALA A 166 1.47 -15.31 21.51
C ALA A 166 0.27 -14.62 22.16
N SER A 167 0.22 -14.61 23.50
CA SER A 167 -0.89 -14.04 24.26
C SER A 167 -0.99 -12.52 24.09
N ALA A 168 0.15 -11.83 24.05
CA ALA A 168 0.20 -10.38 23.87
C ALA A 168 -0.25 -9.99 22.46
N PHE A 169 0.22 -10.70 21.44
CA PHE A 169 -0.21 -10.52 20.06
C PHE A 169 -1.72 -10.75 19.91
N ALA A 170 -2.24 -11.86 20.42
CA ALA A 170 -3.67 -12.19 20.33
C ALA A 170 -4.57 -11.14 21.01
N ALA A 171 -4.08 -10.46 22.05
CA ALA A 171 -4.80 -9.41 22.76
C ALA A 171 -4.62 -8.00 22.17
N ALA A 172 -3.62 -7.79 21.30
CA ALA A 172 -3.35 -6.50 20.69
C ALA A 172 -4.37 -6.13 19.61
N GLU A 173 -4.60 -4.83 19.43
CA GLU A 173 -5.50 -4.30 18.40
C GLU A 173 -4.89 -4.52 17.00
N PRO A 174 -5.68 -5.00 16.03
CA PRO A 174 -5.27 -5.04 14.63
C PRO A 174 -4.96 -3.65 14.08
N TYR A 175 -3.84 -3.52 13.38
CA TYR A 175 -3.48 -2.25 12.74
C TYR A 175 -4.42 -1.97 11.56
N ARG A 176 -5.01 -0.78 11.53
CA ARG A 176 -5.95 -0.37 10.49
C ARG A 176 -5.27 0.52 9.47
N LEU A 177 -4.83 -0.09 8.38
CA LEU A 177 -4.25 0.63 7.25
C LEU A 177 -5.34 1.43 6.53
N ARG A 178 -5.08 2.73 6.30
CA ARG A 178 -6.01 3.62 5.58
C ARG A 178 -5.92 3.52 4.06
N THR A 179 -4.78 3.07 3.56
CA THR A 179 -4.53 2.96 2.12
C THR A 179 -5.05 1.61 1.61
N PRO A 180 -5.91 1.60 0.57
CA PRO A 180 -6.36 0.36 -0.04
C PRO A 180 -5.30 -0.28 -0.94
N SER A 181 -5.49 -1.56 -1.28
CA SER A 181 -4.66 -2.25 -2.28
C SER A 181 -4.91 -1.70 -3.69
N ARG A 182 -3.93 -1.87 -4.59
CA ARG A 182 -4.05 -1.46 -6.00
C ARG A 182 -5.23 -2.14 -6.68
N ARG A 183 -5.44 -3.42 -6.40
CA ARG A 183 -6.58 -4.20 -6.91
C ARG A 183 -7.90 -3.58 -6.48
N ARG A 184 -8.07 -3.28 -5.18
CA ARG A 184 -9.28 -2.63 -4.67
C ARG A 184 -9.55 -1.26 -5.32
N VAL A 185 -8.51 -0.46 -5.54
CA VAL A 185 -8.63 0.80 -6.29
C VAL A 185 -9.12 0.54 -7.71
N TYR A 186 -8.48 -0.38 -8.42
CA TYR A 186 -8.87 -0.72 -9.79
C TYR A 186 -10.33 -1.19 -9.88
N GLU A 187 -10.73 -2.15 -9.04
CA GLU A 187 -12.08 -2.71 -9.00
C GLU A 187 -13.14 -1.66 -8.67
N GLY A 188 -12.88 -0.80 -7.67
CA GLY A 188 -13.81 0.26 -7.28
C GLY A 188 -14.09 1.24 -8.41
N PHE A 189 -13.07 1.61 -9.18
CA PHE A 189 -13.24 2.47 -10.35
C PHE A 189 -13.82 1.73 -11.55
N ALA A 190 -13.38 0.51 -11.84
CA ALA A 190 -13.88 -0.26 -12.98
C ALA A 190 -15.37 -0.59 -12.84
N ALA A 191 -15.84 -0.91 -11.63
CA ALA A 191 -17.23 -1.25 -11.37
C ALA A 191 -18.18 -0.05 -11.43
N ARG A 192 -17.70 1.16 -11.12
CA ARG A 192 -18.54 2.38 -11.04
C ARG A 192 -18.40 3.30 -12.24
N CYS A 193 -17.26 3.23 -12.92
CA CYS A 193 -16.91 4.02 -14.09
C CYS A 193 -16.67 3.03 -15.24
N ASP A 194 -15.40 2.76 -15.56
CA ASP A 194 -14.97 1.73 -16.50
C ASP A 194 -13.49 1.38 -16.27
N GLU A 195 -12.99 0.35 -16.97
CA GLU A 195 -11.60 -0.09 -16.90
C GLU A 195 -10.59 0.99 -17.33
N SER A 196 -10.97 1.87 -18.26
CA SER A 196 -10.08 2.91 -18.76
C SER A 196 -9.83 4.01 -17.73
N VAL A 197 -10.87 4.40 -16.98
CA VAL A 197 -10.77 5.31 -15.84
C VAL A 197 -9.97 4.67 -14.71
N ALA A 198 -10.23 3.39 -14.39
CA ALA A 198 -9.48 2.67 -13.36
C ALA A 198 -7.97 2.62 -13.69
N ALA A 199 -7.64 2.32 -14.94
CA ALA A 199 -6.27 2.33 -15.45
C ALA A 199 -5.65 3.74 -15.40
N ALA A 200 -6.39 4.79 -15.77
CA ALA A 200 -5.90 6.17 -15.71
C ALA A 200 -5.58 6.60 -14.27
N VAL A 201 -6.45 6.26 -13.32
CA VAL A 201 -6.23 6.55 -11.89
C VAL A 201 -4.96 5.89 -11.39
N LEU A 202 -4.76 4.59 -11.63
CA LEU A 202 -3.55 3.90 -11.19
C LEU A 202 -2.29 4.50 -11.84
N ARG A 203 -2.33 4.86 -13.12
CA ARG A 203 -1.19 5.53 -13.78
C ARG A 203 -0.85 6.88 -13.13
N ALA A 204 -1.84 7.65 -12.70
CA ALA A 204 -1.59 8.91 -11.99
C ALA A 204 -1.06 8.71 -10.56
N LEU A 205 -1.44 7.61 -9.90
CA LEU A 205 -0.86 7.22 -8.61
C LEU A 205 0.58 6.70 -8.77
N ASP A 206 0.91 6.14 -9.95
CA ASP A 206 2.24 5.69 -10.31
C ASP A 206 3.14 6.80 -10.86
N ALA A 207 2.58 7.93 -11.29
CA ALA A 207 3.31 9.03 -11.90
C ALA A 207 4.21 9.76 -10.91
N GLU A 208 5.48 9.90 -11.30
CA GLU A 208 6.52 10.65 -10.58
C GLU A 208 6.66 12.04 -11.22
N VAL A 209 6.57 13.10 -10.40
CA VAL A 209 6.53 14.48 -10.93
C VAL A 209 7.76 15.31 -10.52
N ASP A 210 8.51 14.96 -9.46
CA ASP A 210 9.84 15.52 -9.16
C ASP A 210 10.82 14.45 -8.61
N ALA A 211 12.12 14.74 -8.69
CA ALA A 211 13.17 14.05 -7.93
C ALA A 211 12.99 14.17 -6.39
N ASP A 212 12.37 15.26 -5.90
CA ASP A 212 12.08 15.50 -4.48
C ASP A 212 10.74 14.85 -4.02
N SER A 213 9.93 14.33 -4.95
CA SER A 213 8.61 13.75 -4.66
C SER A 213 8.72 12.33 -4.09
N ARG A 214 9.16 12.13 -2.84
CA ARG A 214 9.23 10.82 -2.13
C ARG A 214 9.71 9.59 -2.95
N GLY A 215 10.40 9.79 -4.08
CA GLY A 215 10.80 8.75 -5.03
C GLY A 215 9.74 7.68 -5.32
N ALA A 216 10.21 6.43 -5.48
CA ALA A 216 9.44 5.22 -5.78
C ALA A 216 8.31 4.88 -4.76
N ALA A 217 8.09 5.67 -3.72
CA ALA A 217 7.02 5.45 -2.74
C ALA A 217 5.64 5.98 -3.19
N GLY A 218 5.62 6.95 -4.12
CA GLY A 218 4.39 7.55 -4.63
C GLY A 218 3.73 8.55 -3.67
N PRO A 219 2.50 9.02 -3.99
CA PRO A 219 1.82 10.09 -3.27
C PRO A 219 1.46 9.70 -1.84
N ASP A 220 1.33 10.68 -0.95
CA ASP A 220 0.74 10.42 0.37
C ASP A 220 -0.78 10.18 0.29
N SER A 221 -1.42 9.90 1.43
CA SER A 221 -2.84 9.56 1.47
C SER A 221 -3.75 10.67 0.93
N GLU A 222 -3.40 11.93 1.18
CA GLU A 222 -4.19 13.08 0.75
C GLU A 222 -4.01 13.32 -0.73
N GLU A 223 -2.76 13.36 -1.18
CA GLU A 223 -2.42 13.50 -2.58
C GLU A 223 -3.00 12.35 -3.42
N THR A 224 -3.01 11.12 -2.89
CA THR A 224 -3.68 9.96 -3.51
C THR A 224 -5.15 10.25 -3.81
N ARG A 225 -5.88 10.81 -2.84
CA ARG A 225 -7.31 11.13 -3.03
C ARG A 225 -7.51 12.23 -4.06
N VAL A 226 -6.68 13.27 -4.01
CA VAL A 226 -6.75 14.41 -4.95
C VAL A 226 -6.44 13.95 -6.37
N ARG A 227 -5.33 13.21 -6.58
CA ARG A 227 -4.94 12.65 -7.89
C ARG A 227 -6.03 11.74 -8.46
N ALA A 228 -6.54 10.79 -7.66
CA ALA A 228 -7.58 9.87 -8.12
C ALA A 228 -8.87 10.59 -8.55
N TYR A 229 -9.31 11.60 -7.78
CA TYR A 229 -10.50 12.36 -8.10
C TYR A 229 -10.30 13.28 -9.33
N ALA A 230 -9.16 13.94 -9.43
CA ALA A 230 -8.85 14.83 -10.54
C ALA A 230 -8.83 14.08 -11.88
N VAL A 231 -8.22 12.89 -11.90
CA VAL A 231 -8.19 12.04 -13.11
C VAL A 231 -9.59 11.58 -13.50
N GLY A 232 -10.38 11.08 -12.54
CA GLY A 232 -11.77 10.72 -12.84
C GLY A 232 -12.61 11.90 -13.37
N ALA A 233 -12.37 13.10 -12.86
CA ALA A 233 -13.00 14.33 -13.36
C ALA A 233 -12.53 14.69 -14.78
N ARG A 234 -11.25 14.48 -15.09
CA ARG A 234 -10.67 14.68 -16.44
C ARG A 234 -11.27 13.71 -17.46
N GLU A 235 -11.51 12.47 -17.07
CA GLU A 235 -12.21 11.47 -17.90
C GLU A 235 -13.72 11.77 -18.05
N GLY A 236 -14.22 12.84 -17.43
CA GLY A 236 -15.60 13.30 -17.58
C GLY A 236 -16.63 12.44 -16.85
N VAL A 237 -16.21 11.71 -15.82
CA VAL A 237 -17.10 10.91 -14.96
C VAL A 237 -18.05 11.82 -14.19
N SER A 238 -19.30 11.38 -13.99
CA SER A 238 -20.25 12.11 -13.15
C SER A 238 -19.77 12.20 -11.69
N ASP A 239 -20.03 13.32 -11.01
CA ASP A 239 -19.63 13.55 -9.61
C ASP A 239 -20.09 12.41 -8.68
N HIS A 240 -21.33 11.96 -8.89
CA HIS A 240 -21.91 10.89 -8.09
C HIS A 240 -21.16 9.55 -8.28
N ALA A 241 -20.91 9.15 -9.52
CA ALA A 241 -20.21 7.89 -9.81
C ALA A 241 -18.77 7.94 -9.28
N LEU A 242 -18.08 9.07 -9.47
CA LEU A 242 -16.70 9.23 -9.03
C LEU A 242 -16.56 9.17 -7.51
N ARG A 243 -17.41 9.89 -6.76
CA ARG A 243 -17.40 9.83 -5.28
C ARG A 243 -17.68 8.42 -4.76
N ARG A 244 -18.59 7.69 -5.41
CA ARG A 244 -18.88 6.29 -5.07
C ARG A 244 -17.74 5.35 -5.45
N ALA A 245 -17.08 5.57 -6.58
CA ALA A 245 -15.90 4.81 -7.00
C ALA A 245 -14.78 4.94 -5.95
N CYS A 246 -14.50 6.16 -5.49
CA CYS A 246 -13.49 6.38 -4.47
C CYS A 246 -13.86 5.78 -3.10
N GLU A 247 -15.13 5.79 -2.72
CA GLU A 247 -15.62 5.16 -1.49
C GLU A 247 -15.48 3.64 -1.55
N ASP A 248 -15.95 3.03 -2.64
CA ASP A 248 -15.87 1.58 -2.83
C ASP A 248 -14.41 1.11 -2.94
N ALA A 249 -13.55 1.91 -3.57
CA ALA A 249 -12.10 1.72 -3.61
C ALA A 249 -11.42 1.85 -2.22
N GLY A 250 -12.11 2.36 -1.20
CA GLY A 250 -11.54 2.58 0.13
C GLY A 250 -10.63 3.80 0.25
N LEU A 251 -10.67 4.73 -0.72
CA LEU A 251 -9.82 5.93 -0.71
C LEU A 251 -10.32 6.99 0.28
N GLY A 252 -11.61 7.01 0.59
CA GLY A 252 -12.17 7.96 1.53
C GLY A 252 -13.70 8.04 1.49
N SER A 253 -14.26 8.82 2.40
CA SER A 253 -15.71 9.00 2.50
C SER A 253 -16.26 9.93 1.41
N PRO A 254 -17.57 9.88 1.12
CA PRO A 254 -18.20 10.84 0.21
C PRO A 254 -17.98 12.30 0.61
N SER A 255 -17.93 12.64 1.90
CA SER A 255 -17.71 14.02 2.35
C SER A 255 -16.29 14.49 2.06
N THR A 256 -15.30 13.61 2.17
CA THR A 256 -13.91 13.89 1.74
C THR A 256 -13.88 14.34 0.29
N PHE A 257 -14.56 13.63 -0.60
CA PHE A 257 -14.59 14.00 -2.02
C PHE A 257 -15.46 15.21 -2.36
N THR A 258 -16.45 15.55 -1.52
CA THR A 258 -17.12 16.86 -1.62
C THR A 258 -16.13 18.01 -1.37
N ARG A 259 -15.24 17.87 -0.39
CA ARG A 259 -14.20 18.85 -0.08
C ARG A 259 -13.18 18.94 -1.21
N ILE A 260 -12.67 17.80 -1.69
CA ILE A 260 -11.74 17.75 -2.83
C ILE A 260 -12.35 18.39 -4.08
N LYS A 261 -13.62 18.09 -4.41
CA LYS A 261 -14.32 18.78 -5.51
C LYS A 261 -14.28 20.29 -5.34
N ARG A 262 -14.56 20.80 -4.14
CA ARG A 262 -14.55 22.23 -3.87
C ARG A 262 -13.17 22.84 -4.10
N LEU A 263 -12.12 22.20 -3.60
CA LEU A 263 -10.73 22.66 -3.77
C LEU A 263 -10.32 22.70 -5.25
N LEU A 264 -10.63 21.64 -6.01
CA LEU A 264 -10.35 21.60 -7.45
C LEU A 264 -11.13 22.66 -8.24
N ARG A 265 -12.34 23.03 -7.80
CA ARG A 265 -13.10 24.13 -8.40
C ARG A 265 -12.51 25.49 -8.07
N GLU A 266 -12.10 25.70 -6.81
CA GLU A 266 -11.45 26.95 -6.36
C GLU A 266 -10.10 27.15 -7.07
N ALA A 267 -9.41 26.06 -7.41
CA ALA A 267 -8.19 26.06 -8.22
C ALA A 267 -8.46 26.17 -9.74
N GLU A 268 -9.71 26.32 -10.18
CA GLU A 268 -10.12 26.40 -11.59
C GLU A 268 -9.71 25.18 -12.44
N LEU A 269 -9.54 24.01 -11.81
CA LEU A 269 -9.13 22.75 -12.46
C LEU A 269 -10.31 21.91 -12.91
N ILE A 270 -11.49 22.11 -12.31
CA ILE A 270 -12.72 21.46 -12.73
C ILE A 270 -13.91 22.43 -12.68
N GLU A 271 -14.93 22.11 -13.45
CA GLU A 271 -16.27 22.69 -13.31
C GLU A 271 -17.34 21.60 -13.23
N THR A 272 -18.56 22.03 -12.88
CA THR A 272 -19.74 21.18 -12.83
C THR A 272 -20.74 21.64 -13.89
N ALA A 273 -21.11 20.74 -14.80
CA ALA A 273 -22.20 20.95 -15.76
C ALA A 273 -23.43 20.13 -15.36
N SER A 274 -24.61 20.70 -15.54
CA SER A 274 -25.88 20.00 -15.28
C SER A 274 -26.14 18.94 -16.34
N GLU A 275 -26.36 17.71 -15.92
CA GLU A 275 -26.67 16.56 -16.76
C GLU A 275 -28.13 16.13 -16.51
N PRO A 276 -29.02 16.23 -17.52
CA PRO A 276 -30.40 15.77 -17.40
C PRO A 276 -30.43 14.26 -17.12
N GLN A 277 -31.31 13.84 -16.20
CA GLN A 277 -31.59 12.42 -15.98
C GLN A 277 -33.09 12.13 -16.11
N PRO A 278 -33.49 10.88 -16.46
CA PRO A 278 -34.89 10.55 -16.76
C PRO A 278 -35.86 10.82 -15.60
N VAL A 279 -35.39 10.69 -14.36
CA VAL A 279 -36.18 10.92 -13.14
C VAL A 279 -35.29 11.56 -12.08
N GLY A 280 -35.81 12.59 -11.39
CA GLY A 280 -35.15 13.25 -10.26
C GLY A 280 -34.41 14.55 -10.61
N ARG A 281 -33.65 15.09 -9.65
CA ARG A 281 -32.83 16.31 -9.88
C ARG A 281 -31.72 16.02 -10.88
N PRO A 282 -31.36 16.94 -11.79
CA PRO A 282 -30.21 16.76 -12.69
C PRO A 282 -28.94 16.36 -11.92
N ARG A 283 -28.14 15.49 -12.53
CA ARG A 283 -26.82 15.12 -11.99
C ARG A 283 -25.78 16.18 -12.38
N GLU A 284 -24.65 16.18 -11.70
CA GLU A 284 -23.51 17.01 -12.08
C GLU A 284 -22.49 16.13 -12.81
N ARG A 285 -22.18 16.50 -14.06
CA ARG A 285 -21.01 15.99 -14.77
C ARG A 285 -19.81 16.88 -14.43
N LEU A 286 -18.68 16.26 -14.18
CA LEU A 286 -17.41 16.97 -14.00
C LEU A 286 -16.78 17.20 -15.36
N ALA A 287 -16.22 18.39 -15.57
CA ALA A 287 -15.40 18.70 -16.73
C ALA A 287 -14.09 19.33 -16.25
N ALA A 288 -12.96 18.80 -16.73
CA ALA A 288 -11.67 19.40 -16.46
C ALA A 288 -11.56 20.80 -17.10
N ARG A 289 -10.75 21.64 -16.46
CA ARG A 289 -10.44 23.02 -16.85
C ARG A 289 -8.94 23.28 -16.68
N GLY A 290 -8.49 24.40 -17.26
CA GLY A 290 -7.12 24.90 -17.10
C GLY A 290 -6.05 23.85 -17.42
N ALA A 291 -5.07 23.74 -16.54
CA ALA A 291 -3.96 22.80 -16.68
C ALA A 291 -4.41 21.32 -16.68
N LEU A 292 -5.45 20.97 -15.92
CA LEU A 292 -5.95 19.60 -15.88
C LEU A 292 -6.61 19.16 -17.20
N ALA A 293 -7.29 20.08 -17.89
CA ALA A 293 -7.85 19.82 -19.21
C ALA A 293 -6.77 19.75 -20.31
N ALA A 294 -5.69 20.52 -20.15
CA ALA A 294 -4.60 20.57 -21.11
C ALA A 294 -3.62 19.39 -20.97
N ALA A 295 -3.64 18.68 -19.83
CA ALA A 295 -2.79 17.52 -19.59
C ALA A 295 -3.08 16.40 -20.59
N GLU A 296 -2.05 15.93 -21.28
CA GLU A 296 -2.06 14.79 -22.20
C GLU A 296 -1.50 13.52 -21.54
N THR A 297 -0.63 13.68 -20.54
CA THR A 297 -0.02 12.56 -19.79
C THR A 297 -0.49 12.46 -18.34
N PRO A 298 -0.32 11.29 -17.68
CA PRO A 298 -0.55 11.15 -16.25
C PRO A 298 0.29 12.12 -15.41
N GLU A 299 1.54 12.33 -15.79
CA GLU A 299 2.47 13.24 -15.10
C GLU A 299 1.99 14.68 -15.18
N GLU A 300 1.51 15.13 -16.35
CA GLU A 300 0.92 16.45 -16.52
C GLU A 300 -0.37 16.63 -15.72
N ALA A 301 -1.22 15.59 -15.67
CA ALA A 301 -2.46 15.62 -14.89
C ALA A 301 -2.16 15.72 -13.38
N VAL A 302 -1.13 15.03 -12.90
CA VAL A 302 -0.66 15.13 -11.52
C VAL A 302 -0.02 16.50 -11.26
N ALA A 303 0.82 16.99 -12.16
CA ALA A 303 1.44 18.31 -12.05
C ALA A 303 0.36 19.42 -11.96
N ALA A 304 -0.74 19.28 -12.71
CA ALA A 304 -1.84 20.23 -12.69
C ALA A 304 -2.54 20.34 -11.32
N VAL A 305 -2.53 19.28 -10.50
CA VAL A 305 -3.16 19.28 -9.17
C VAL A 305 -2.16 19.44 -8.03
N ARG A 306 -0.90 19.71 -8.35
CA ARG A 306 0.14 19.95 -7.35
C ARG A 306 -0.23 21.15 -6.47
N GLY A 307 -0.10 20.98 -5.16
CA GLY A 307 -0.41 22.02 -4.17
C GLY A 307 -1.90 22.13 -3.81
N VAL A 308 -2.78 21.38 -4.48
CA VAL A 308 -4.16 21.18 -4.01
C VAL A 308 -4.10 20.22 -2.83
N THR A 309 -4.20 20.78 -1.63
CA THR A 309 -4.19 20.06 -0.36
C THR A 309 -5.53 20.20 0.34
N GLU A 310 -5.97 19.14 1.02
CA GLU A 310 -7.27 18.99 1.68
C GLU A 310 -7.49 20.02 2.78
#